data_AF-W7QI38-F1
#
_entry.id   AF-W7QI38-F1
#
_cell.length_a   1.000
_cell.length_b   1.000
_cell.length_c   1.000
_cell.angle_alpha   90.00
_cell.angle_beta   90.00
_cell.angle_gamma   90.00
#
_symmetry.space_group_name_H-M   'P 1'
#
loop_
_entity.id
_entity.type
_entity.pdbx_description
1 polymer ?
#
loop_
_entity_poly.entity_id
_entity_poly.type
_entity_poly.pdbx_seq_one_letter_code
_entity_poly.pdbx_strand_id
1 'polypeptide(L)'
;MNTRDPTAPEHPATEQFDAALERLAQARLAEPLAAKDEVLESARAVMTLPGGLDALYARVSAIESAGVFANSDWEQPVILQPALAMRSLRQGEASLTVIEVLNEIRLLAVARGDVFHPGISPNRPNAS
;
A
#
# COMPACT_ATOMS: atom_id res chain seq x y z
N MET A 1 1.70 13.77 -18.36
CA MET A 1 0.96 13.98 -17.09
C MET A 1 -0.52 13.87 -17.46
N ASN A 2 -1.10 12.67 -17.36
CA ASN A 2 -2.52 12.47 -17.66
C ASN A 2 -3.33 13.03 -16.49
N THR A 3 -3.95 14.18 -16.69
CA THR A 3 -4.95 14.72 -15.79
C THR A 3 -6.15 13.78 -15.78
N ARG A 4 -6.31 13.02 -14.70
CA ARG A 4 -7.58 12.33 -14.43
C ARG A 4 -8.69 13.38 -14.36
N ASP A 5 -9.79 13.08 -15.04
CA ASP A 5 -11.05 13.78 -14.84
C ASP A 5 -11.53 13.46 -13.40
N PRO A 6 -11.66 14.46 -12.51
CA PRO A 6 -12.08 14.25 -11.13
C PRO A 6 -13.54 13.81 -10.99
N THR A 7 -14.29 13.73 -12.10
CA THR A 7 -15.70 13.32 -12.15
C THR A 7 -15.92 11.95 -12.80
N ALA A 8 -14.87 11.31 -13.31
CA ALA A 8 -14.98 9.96 -13.84
C ALA A 8 -15.38 8.98 -12.71
N PRO A 9 -16.37 8.11 -12.92
CA PRO A 9 -16.74 7.11 -11.92
C PRO A 9 -15.51 6.26 -11.59
N GLU A 10 -15.28 6.02 -10.30
CA GLU A 10 -14.19 5.15 -9.87
C GLU A 10 -14.37 3.78 -10.51
N HIS A 11 -13.25 3.16 -10.92
CA HIS A 11 -13.33 1.88 -11.60
C HIS A 11 -13.87 0.82 -10.63
N PRO A 12 -14.78 -0.09 -11.04
CA PRO A 12 -15.39 -1.07 -10.12
C PRO A 12 -14.37 -1.95 -9.38
N ALA A 13 -13.20 -2.20 -9.98
CA ALA A 13 -12.12 -2.92 -9.31
C ALA A 13 -11.53 -2.14 -8.12
N THR A 14 -11.53 -0.81 -8.17
CA THR A 14 -11.10 0.05 -7.07
C THR A 14 -12.12 0.04 -5.93
N GLU A 15 -13.41 0.11 -6.23
CA GLU A 15 -14.47 -0.05 -5.22
C GLU A 15 -14.42 -1.44 -4.55
N GLN A 16 -14.14 -2.48 -5.35
CA GLN A 16 -14.00 -3.84 -4.83
C GLN A 16 -12.78 -3.99 -3.92
N PHE A 17 -11.69 -3.28 -4.22
CA PHE A 17 -10.52 -3.21 -3.35
C PHE A 17 -10.83 -2.50 -2.03
N ASP A 18 -11.56 -1.39 -2.06
CA ASP A 18 -11.97 -0.67 -0.84
C ASP A 18 -12.86 -1.55 0.04
N ALA A 19 -13.84 -2.22 -0.56
CA ALA A 19 -14.70 -3.15 0.17
C ALA A 19 -13.91 -4.34 0.78
N ALA A 20 -12.87 -4.82 0.09
CA ALA A 20 -12.01 -5.88 0.62
C ALA A 20 -11.16 -5.41 1.81
N LEU A 21 -10.65 -4.17 1.78
CA LEU A 21 -9.95 -3.56 2.91
C LEU A 21 -10.87 -3.43 4.12
N GLU A 22 -12.10 -2.97 3.93
CA GLU A 22 -13.09 -2.88 5.02
C GLU A 22 -13.38 -4.25 5.64
N ARG A 23 -13.58 -5.29 4.81
CA ARG A 23 -13.79 -6.67 5.31
C ARG A 23 -12.59 -7.17 6.11
N LEU A 24 -11.37 -6.96 5.63
CA LEU A 24 -10.16 -7.36 6.35
C LEU A 24 -10.05 -6.61 7.69
N ALA A 25 -10.24 -5.29 7.69
CA ALA A 25 -10.18 -4.47 8.89
C ALA A 25 -11.19 -4.96 9.95
N GLN A 26 -12.43 -5.25 9.55
CA GLN A 26 -13.45 -5.81 10.43
C GLN A 26 -13.09 -7.21 10.94
N ALA A 27 -12.59 -8.10 10.06
CA ALA A 27 -12.20 -9.44 10.46
C ALA A 27 -11.05 -9.41 11.49
N ARG A 28 -10.08 -8.50 11.31
CA ARG A 28 -8.93 -8.34 12.22
C ARG A 28 -9.30 -7.83 13.61
N LEU A 29 -10.49 -7.24 13.80
CA LEU A 29 -10.99 -6.91 15.14
C LEU A 29 -11.26 -8.16 15.98
N ALA A 30 -11.66 -9.27 15.35
CA ALA A 30 -11.99 -10.52 16.03
C ALA A 30 -10.86 -11.56 15.92
N GLU A 31 -10.20 -11.64 14.77
CA GLU A 31 -9.15 -12.60 14.48
C GLU A 31 -7.90 -11.87 13.96
N PRO A 32 -6.89 -11.61 14.83
CA PRO A 32 -5.70 -10.87 14.45
C PRO A 32 -4.89 -11.47 13.30
N LEU A 33 -5.17 -12.70 12.88
CA LEU A 33 -4.52 -13.42 11.77
C LEU A 33 -5.42 -13.61 10.54
N ALA A 34 -6.58 -12.96 10.47
CA ALA A 34 -7.54 -13.10 9.37
C ALA A 34 -6.88 -12.93 7.99
N ALA A 35 -7.16 -13.85 7.06
CA ALA A 35 -6.49 -13.92 5.77
C ALA A 35 -6.67 -12.63 4.94
N LYS A 36 -5.60 -12.24 4.22
CA LYS A 36 -5.57 -11.02 3.39
C LYS A 36 -5.66 -11.30 1.88
N ASP A 37 -5.96 -12.54 1.50
CA ASP A 37 -5.94 -13.00 0.11
C ASP A 37 -6.87 -12.18 -0.78
N GLU A 38 -8.08 -11.87 -0.29
CA GLU A 38 -9.05 -11.06 -1.03
C GLU A 38 -8.54 -9.64 -1.33
N VAL A 39 -7.81 -9.04 -0.38
CA VAL A 39 -7.17 -7.72 -0.57
C VAL A 39 -6.06 -7.81 -1.62
N LEU A 40 -5.25 -8.87 -1.60
CA LEU A 40 -4.17 -9.06 -2.57
C LEU A 40 -4.70 -9.32 -3.98
N GLU A 41 -5.77 -10.11 -4.10
CA GLU A 41 -6.44 -10.39 -5.37
C GLU A 41 -7.05 -9.12 -5.98
N SER A 42 -7.78 -8.34 -5.19
CA SER A 42 -8.38 -7.08 -5.64
C SER A 42 -7.33 -6.01 -5.96
N ALA A 43 -6.25 -5.91 -5.18
CA ALA A 43 -5.10 -5.05 -5.51
C ALA A 43 -4.49 -5.40 -6.86
N ARG A 44 -4.31 -6.70 -7.16
CA ARG A 44 -3.80 -7.15 -8.47
C ARG A 44 -4.71 -6.68 -9.60
N ALA A 45 -6.03 -6.76 -9.43
CA ALA A 45 -6.98 -6.29 -10.42
C ALA A 45 -6.81 -4.77 -10.67
N VAL A 46 -6.69 -3.97 -9.61
CA VAL A 46 -6.45 -2.52 -9.71
C VAL A 46 -5.15 -2.21 -10.45
N MET A 47 -4.06 -2.96 -10.21
CA MET A 47 -2.77 -2.75 -10.87
C MET A 47 -2.81 -2.87 -12.40
N THR A 48 -3.79 -3.59 -12.96
CA THR A 48 -3.94 -3.74 -14.42
C THR A 48 -4.61 -2.54 -15.10
N LEU A 49 -5.18 -1.62 -14.31
CA LEU A 49 -5.90 -0.46 -14.82
C LEU A 49 -4.96 0.69 -15.22
N PRO A 50 -5.34 1.52 -16.21
CA PRO A 50 -4.70 2.81 -16.43
C PRO A 50 -4.73 3.68 -15.16
N GLY A 51 -3.54 3.98 -14.62
CA GLY A 51 -3.36 4.73 -13.36
C GLY A 51 -3.71 3.93 -12.10
N GLY A 52 -3.77 2.59 -12.18
CA GLY A 52 -4.07 1.71 -11.05
C GLY A 52 -3.12 1.89 -9.86
N LEU A 53 -1.82 2.07 -10.13
CA LEU A 53 -0.82 2.33 -9.09
C LEU A 53 -1.08 3.65 -8.35
N ASP A 54 -1.48 4.71 -9.05
CA ASP A 54 -1.86 5.98 -8.42
C ASP A 54 -3.13 5.82 -7.56
N ALA A 55 -4.07 4.97 -7.99
CA ALA A 55 -5.29 4.68 -7.23
C ALA A 55 -4.99 3.90 -5.93
N LEU A 56 -4.03 2.98 -5.97
CA LEU A 56 -3.51 2.29 -4.79
C LEU A 56 -2.70 3.22 -3.88
N TYR A 57 -1.91 4.14 -4.47
CA TYR A 57 -1.16 5.15 -3.73
C TYR A 57 -2.05 6.05 -2.88
N ALA A 58 -3.18 6.49 -3.44
CA ALA A 58 -4.19 7.26 -2.70
C ALA A 58 -4.78 6.52 -1.48
N ARG A 59 -4.62 5.19 -1.42
CA ARG A 59 -5.20 4.29 -0.40
C ARG A 59 -4.18 3.74 0.59
N VAL A 60 -2.92 4.20 0.56
CA VAL A 60 -1.84 3.71 1.46
C VAL A 60 -2.26 3.73 2.93
N SER A 61 -2.88 4.81 3.39
CA SER A 61 -3.33 4.92 4.79
C SER A 61 -4.39 3.88 5.15
N ALA A 62 -5.32 3.57 4.24
CA ALA A 62 -6.34 2.56 4.44
C ALA A 62 -5.74 1.14 4.44
N ILE A 63 -4.77 0.89 3.56
CA ILE A 63 -4.02 -0.38 3.47
C ILE A 63 -3.28 -0.66 4.79
N GLU A 64 -2.58 0.34 5.32
CA GLU A 64 -1.89 0.26 6.62
C GLU A 64 -2.88 0.00 7.75
N SER A 65 -3.96 0.79 7.82
CA SER A 65 -4.94 0.73 8.91
C SER A 65 -5.74 -0.58 8.91
N ALA A 66 -5.95 -1.19 7.74
CA ALA A 66 -6.59 -2.50 7.63
C ALA A 66 -5.69 -3.67 8.07
N GLY A 67 -4.40 -3.41 8.35
CA GLY A 67 -3.45 -4.43 8.81
C GLY A 67 -2.95 -5.33 7.69
N VAL A 68 -2.90 -4.84 6.44
CA VAL A 68 -2.44 -5.65 5.28
C VAL A 68 -1.00 -6.15 5.46
N PHE A 69 -0.15 -5.38 6.14
CA PHE A 69 1.24 -5.77 6.42
C PHE A 69 1.42 -6.50 7.75
N ALA A 70 0.39 -6.54 8.59
CA ALA A 70 0.48 -7.14 9.93
C ALA A 70 0.78 -8.64 9.87
N ASN A 71 1.51 -9.14 10.87
CA ASN A 71 1.92 -10.53 11.02
C ASN A 71 2.70 -11.06 9.81
N SER A 72 3.54 -10.23 9.22
CA SER A 72 4.40 -10.60 8.10
C SER A 72 5.74 -9.87 8.15
N ASP A 73 6.70 -10.30 7.34
CA ASP A 73 8.03 -9.65 7.22
C ASP A 73 7.95 -8.17 6.79
N TRP A 74 6.78 -7.72 6.33
CA TRP A 74 6.47 -6.35 5.94
C TRP A 74 5.90 -5.50 7.08
N GLU A 75 5.61 -6.07 8.25
CA GLU A 75 4.99 -5.37 9.38
C GLU A 75 5.89 -4.28 9.96
N GLN A 76 7.18 -4.60 10.13
CA GLN A 76 8.19 -3.62 10.50
C GLN A 76 8.91 -3.19 9.23
N PRO A 77 8.69 -1.96 8.75
CA PRO A 77 9.43 -1.44 7.62
C PRO A 77 10.88 -1.26 8.07
N VAL A 78 11.73 -2.25 7.79
CA VAL A 78 13.18 -2.10 7.95
C VAL A 78 13.56 -0.93 7.04
N ILE A 79 14.02 0.16 7.67
CA ILE A 79 14.45 1.40 7.02
C ILE A 79 15.23 1.01 5.77
N LEU A 80 14.60 1.24 4.61
CA LEU A 80 15.19 0.90 3.33
C LEU A 80 16.54 1.61 3.26
N GLN A 81 17.62 0.83 3.22
CA GLN A 81 18.85 1.34 2.66
C GLN A 81 18.47 1.87 1.26
N PRO A 82 18.66 3.17 0.97
CA PRO A 82 18.17 3.81 -0.27
C PRO A 82 18.60 3.10 -1.57
N ALA A 83 19.60 2.22 -1.49
CA ALA A 83 20.12 1.42 -2.58
C ALA A 83 19.24 0.22 -3.00
N LEU A 84 18.39 -0.33 -2.12
CA LEU A 84 17.60 -1.54 -2.44
C LEU A 84 16.34 -1.23 -3.23
N ALA A 85 15.60 -0.18 -2.88
CA ALA A 85 14.40 0.25 -3.61
C ALA A 85 14.70 0.64 -5.08
N MET A 86 15.85 1.25 -5.35
CA MET A 86 16.29 1.56 -6.72
C MET A 86 16.69 0.32 -7.54
N ARG A 87 17.07 -0.78 -6.87
CA ARG A 87 17.53 -2.00 -7.55
C ARG A 87 16.37 -2.94 -7.88
N SER A 88 15.37 -3.09 -7.00
CA SER A 88 14.16 -3.88 -7.28
C SER A 88 13.34 -3.31 -8.44
N LEU A 89 13.21 -1.98 -8.52
CA LEU A 89 12.57 -1.28 -9.67
C LEU A 89 13.26 -1.57 -11.01
N ARG A 90 14.55 -1.91 -11.01
CA ARG A 90 15.34 -2.17 -12.23
C ARG A 90 15.40 -3.65 -12.64
N GLN A 91 15.05 -4.61 -11.76
CA GLN A 91 15.39 -6.02 -11.97
C GLN A 91 14.22 -7.01 -12.14
N GLY A 92 12.95 -6.61 -12.03
CA GLY A 92 11.83 -7.35 -12.62
C GLY A 92 11.76 -8.87 -12.32
N GLU A 93 11.83 -9.29 -11.05
CA GLU A 93 11.54 -10.68 -10.66
C GLU A 93 10.05 -10.83 -10.31
N ALA A 94 9.27 -11.19 -11.32
CA ALA A 94 7.82 -11.05 -11.41
C ALA A 94 6.94 -12.02 -10.58
N SER A 95 7.38 -12.54 -9.42
CA SER A 95 6.58 -13.53 -8.67
C SER A 95 6.30 -13.21 -7.19
N LEU A 96 6.72 -12.05 -6.68
CA LEU A 96 6.43 -11.57 -5.31
C LEU A 96 5.54 -10.31 -5.31
N THR A 97 4.66 -10.25 -6.32
CA THR A 97 4.43 -9.02 -7.08
C THR A 97 3.48 -8.00 -6.43
N VAL A 98 2.48 -8.42 -5.66
CA VAL A 98 1.44 -7.47 -5.17
C VAL A 98 1.82 -6.86 -3.82
N ILE A 99 2.14 -7.68 -2.82
CA ILE A 99 2.46 -7.18 -1.47
C ILE A 99 3.75 -6.35 -1.47
N GLU A 100 4.73 -6.71 -2.32
CA GLU A 100 5.94 -5.92 -2.52
C GLU A 100 5.63 -4.56 -3.14
N VAL A 101 4.81 -4.51 -4.20
CA VAL A 101 4.38 -3.23 -4.80
C VAL A 101 3.61 -2.37 -3.78
N LEU A 102 2.72 -2.96 -2.98
CA LEU A 102 2.01 -2.22 -1.93
C LEU A 102 2.98 -1.68 -0.87
N ASN A 103 3.99 -2.46 -0.50
CA ASN A 103 5.04 -2.02 0.42
C ASN A 103 5.90 -0.89 -0.17
N GLU A 104 6.28 -0.97 -1.44
CA GLU A 104 7.04 0.09 -2.13
C GLU A 104 6.23 1.40 -2.26
N ILE A 105 4.94 1.31 -2.60
CA ILE A 105 4.02 2.47 -2.65
C ILE A 105 3.94 3.14 -1.27
N ARG A 106 3.83 2.34 -0.20
CA ARG A 106 3.81 2.81 1.18
C ARG A 106 5.10 3.50 1.58
N LEU A 107 6.24 2.93 1.23
CA LEU A 107 7.56 3.53 1.47
C LEU A 107 7.73 4.84 0.70
N LEU A 108 7.25 4.91 -0.55
CA LEU A 108 7.21 6.14 -1.32
C LEU A 108 6.34 7.21 -0.66
N ALA A 109 5.16 6.85 -0.14
CA ALA A 109 4.27 7.78 0.58
C ALA A 109 4.93 8.34 1.84
N VAL A 110 5.64 7.50 2.59
CA VAL A 110 6.38 7.96 3.77
C VAL A 110 7.57 8.85 3.38
N ALA A 111 8.33 8.48 2.35
CA ALA A 111 9.47 9.26 1.87
C ALA A 111 9.05 10.66 1.36
N ARG A 112 7.83 10.79 0.81
CA ARG A 112 7.24 12.08 0.42
C ARG A 112 6.64 12.87 1.59
N GLY A 113 6.43 12.21 2.74
CA GLY A 113 5.79 12.81 3.92
C GLY A 113 4.26 12.83 3.85
N ASP A 114 3.67 12.10 2.91
CA ASP A 114 2.21 12.02 2.72
C ASP A 114 1.54 11.14 3.78
N VAL A 115 2.30 10.21 4.38
CA VAL A 115 1.87 9.33 5.47
C VAL A 115 2.91 9.34 6.59
N PHE A 116 2.45 9.45 7.83
CA PHE A 116 3.30 9.31 9.02
C PHE A 116 3.30 7.84 9.48
N HIS A 117 4.49 7.23 9.58
CA HIS A 117 4.66 5.89 10.12
C HIS A 117 5.73 5.91 11.23
N PRO A 118 5.41 5.49 12.48
CA PRO A 118 6.26 5.70 13.64
C PRO A 118 7.64 5.02 13.57
N GLY A 119 7.80 3.99 12.73
CA GLY A 119 9.08 3.29 12.49
C GLY A 119 9.92 3.80 11.30
N ILE A 120 9.41 4.71 10.47
CA ILE A 120 10.08 5.17 9.23
C ILE A 120 10.18 6.70 9.17
N SER A 121 9.15 7.41 9.61
CA SER A 121 9.10 8.86 9.50
C SER A 121 10.26 9.47 10.32
N PRO A 122 11.03 10.40 9.73
CA PRO A 122 12.12 11.03 10.44
C PRO A 122 11.55 11.73 11.68
N ASN A 123 12.17 11.47 12.84
CA ASN A 123 11.86 12.18 14.08
C ASN A 123 11.99 13.69 13.80
N ARG A 124 10.88 14.42 13.79
CA ARG A 124 10.91 15.87 13.65
C ARG A 124 11.52 16.42 14.95
N PRO A 125 12.62 17.19 14.91
CA PRO A 125 13.09 17.88 16.10
C PRO A 125 11.96 18.77 16.61
N ASN A 126 11.61 18.57 17.87
CA ASN A 126 10.72 19.40 18.65
C ASN A 126 11.25 20.84 18.64
N ALA A 127 10.61 21.72 17.86
CA ALA A 127 10.77 23.14 18.06
C ALA A 127 9.89 23.56 19.24
N SER A 128 10.48 23.61 20.45
CA SER A 128 10.11 24.51 21.55
C SER A 128 11.18 24.46 22.63
#